data_AF-A0A832SUL8-F1
#
_entry.id   AF-A0A832SUL8-F1
#
_cell.length_a   1.000
_cell.length_b   1.000
_cell.length_c   1.000
_cell.angle_alpha   90.00
_cell.angle_beta   90.00
_cell.angle_gamma   90.00
#
_symmetry.space_group_name_H-M   'P 1'
#
loop_
_entity.id
_entity.type
_entity.pdbx_description
1 polymer ?
#
loop_
_entity_poly.entity_id
_entity_poly.type
_entity_poly.pdbx_seq_one_letter_code
_entity_poly.pdbx_strand_id
1 'polypeptide(L)' 'MKKVRITVVRKARYDDLIEKYENPIEHPCDIEEGSVYVANGWQRP' A
#
# COMPACT_ATOMS: atom_id res chain seq x y z
N MET A 1 2.74 24.09 -1.68
CA MET A 1 1.75 23.07 -1.28
C MET A 1 1.92 22.70 0.19
N LYS A 2 0.86 22.20 0.84
CA LYS A 2 0.91 21.74 2.23
C LYS A 2 1.49 20.32 2.30
N LYS A 3 2.18 20.00 3.40
CA LYS A 3 2.53 18.62 3.75
C LYS A 3 1.26 17.88 4.13
N VAL A 4 1.03 16.71 3.53
CA VAL A 4 -0.16 15.89 3.80
C VAL A 4 0.28 14.60 4.48
N ARG A 5 -0.37 14.27 5.60
CA ARG A 5 -0.20 13.00 6.29
C ARG A 5 -1.21 12.00 5.74
N ILE A 6 -0.71 10.88 5.24
CA ILE A 6 -1.48 9.78 4.68
C ILE A 6 -1.37 8.62 5.67
N THR A 7 -2.50 8.00 6.01
CA THR A 7 -2.53 6.85 6.93
C THR A 7 -3.27 5.71 6.24
N VAL A 8 -2.65 4.54 6.21
CA VAL A 8 -3.25 3.35 5.64
C VAL A 8 -4.29 2.85 6.62
N VAL A 9 -5.57 2.96 6.28
CA VAL A 9 -6.67 2.55 7.16
C VAL A 9 -7.04 1.08 6.94
N ARG A 10 -6.96 0.62 5.69
CA ARG A 10 -7.31 -0.75 5.34
C ARG A 10 -6.52 -1.24 4.13
N LYS A 11 -6.11 -2.52 4.14
CA LYS A 11 -5.54 -3.25 3.01
C LYS A 11 -6.54 -4.33 2.58
N ALA A 12 -6.96 -4.30 1.33
CA ALA A 12 -7.72 -5.41 0.76
C ALA A 12 -6.74 -6.52 0.35
N ARG A 13 -6.82 -7.68 1.02
CA ARG A 13 -6.05 -8.88 0.71
C ARG A 13 -7.02 -10.06 0.59
N TYR A 14 -6.91 -10.80 -0.51
CA TYR A 14 -7.79 -11.92 -0.84
C TYR A 14 -6.92 -13.14 -1.10
N ASP A 15 -6.63 -13.89 -0.03
CA ASP A 15 -5.70 -15.02 -0.10
C ASP A 15 -6.21 -16.13 -1.03
N ASP A 16 -7.53 -16.29 -1.15
CA ASP A 16 -8.20 -17.23 -2.06
C ASP A 16 -7.97 -16.91 -3.54
N LEU A 17 -7.98 -15.63 -3.90
CA LEU A 17 -7.69 -15.17 -5.25
C LEU A 17 -6.19 -15.22 -5.56
N ILE A 18 -5.37 -14.88 -4.56
CA ILE A 18 -3.91 -14.96 -4.66
C ILE A 18 -3.48 -16.41 -4.96
N GLU A 19 -3.94 -17.39 -4.17
CA GLU A 19 -3.58 -18.79 -4.38
C GLU A 19 -3.97 -19.31 -5.78
N LYS A 20 -5.12 -18.87 -6.29
CA LYS A 20 -5.68 -19.38 -7.55
C LYS A 20 -5.10 -18.71 -8.81
N TYR A 21 -4.71 -17.44 -8.71
CA TYR A 21 -4.41 -16.61 -9.89
C TYR A 21 -3.07 -15.87 -9.81
N GLU A 22 -2.41 -15.82 -8.66
CA GLU A 22 -1.14 -15.10 -8.54
C GLU A 22 -0.03 -15.87 -9.28
N ASN A 23 0.47 -15.27 -10.34
CA ASN A 23 1.77 -15.67 -10.89
C ASN A 23 2.86 -15.24 -9.89
N PRO A 24 3.98 -15.97 -9.76
CA PRO A 24 5.05 -15.59 -8.86
C PRO A 24 5.50 -14.14 -9.10
N ILE A 25 5.33 -13.27 -8.09
CA ILE A 25 5.71 -11.85 -8.15
C ILE A 25 6.86 -11.63 -7.16
N GLU A 26 7.99 -11.10 -7.61
CA GLU A 26 9.16 -10.85 -6.74
C GLU A 26 8.90 -9.74 -5.71
N HIS A 27 8.01 -8.79 -6.02
CA HIS A 27 7.72 -7.61 -5.19
C HIS A 27 6.21 -7.39 -5.02
N PRO A 28 5.56 -8.07 -4.07
CA PRO A 28 4.18 -7.78 -3.71
C PRO A 28 4.04 -6.40 -3.05
N CYS A 29 2.80 -5.99 -2.79
CA CYS A 29 2.53 -4.75 -2.07
C CYS A 29 2.86 -4.91 -0.58
N ASP A 30 3.95 -4.28 -0.12
CA ASP A 30 4.44 -4.32 1.26
C ASP A 30 3.75 -3.31 2.20
N ILE A 31 2.73 -2.59 1.72
CA ILE A 31 2.02 -1.60 2.53
C ILE A 31 1.25 -2.31 3.66
N GLU A 32 1.39 -1.84 4.88
CA GLU A 32 0.70 -2.35 6.07
C GLU A 32 -0.34 -1.37 6.62
N GLU A 33 -1.42 -1.89 7.18
CA GLU A 33 -2.43 -1.09 7.88
C GLU A 33 -1.79 -0.34 9.06
N GLY A 34 -2.19 0.91 9.29
CA GLY A 34 -1.59 1.78 10.30
C GLY A 34 -0.32 2.52 9.86
N SER A 35 0.25 2.17 8.70
CA SER A 35 1.43 2.87 8.17
C SER A 35 1.12 4.33 7.89
N VAL A 36 2.04 5.22 8.26
CA VAL A 36 1.91 6.68 8.10
C VAL A 36 2.97 7.19 7.16
N TYR A 37 2.51 7.89 6.12
CA TYR A 37 3.34 8.48 5.08
C TYR A 37 3.16 10.00 5.07
N VAL A 38 4.20 10.75 4.70
CA VAL A 38 4.14 12.21 4.60
C VAL A 38 4.52 12.64 3.20
N ALA A 39 3.52 13.07 2.43
CA ALA A 39 3.73 13.62 1.09
C ALA A 39 4.10 15.11 1.18
N ASN A 40 5.26 15.47 0.63
CA ASN A 40 5.71 16.87 0.51
C ASN A 40 5.19 17.48 -0.80
N GLY A 41 3.89 17.79 -0.84
CA GLY A 41 3.24 18.29 -2.06
C GLY A 41 2.95 17.16 -3.05
N TRP A 42 3.44 17.26 -4.29
CA TRP A 42 3.19 16.30 -5.38
C TRP A 42 4.29 15.22 -5.50
N GLN A 43 5.12 15.08 -4.46
CA GLN A 43 6.15 14.07 -4.40
C GLN A 43 5.57 12.76 -3.86
N ARG A 44 6.05 11.64 -4.41
CA ARG A 44 5.76 10.31 -3.85
C ARG A 44 6.31 10.26 -2.42
N PRO A 45 5.50 9.86 -1.43
CA PRO A 45 5.96 9.66 -0.07
C PRO A 45 6.83 8.41 0.09
#